data_AF-A0A833XNF2-F1
#
_entry.id   AF-A0A833XNF2-F1
#
_cell.length_a   1.000
_cell.length_b   1.000
_cell.length_c   1.000
_cell.angle_alpha   90.00
_cell.angle_beta   90.00
_cell.angle_gamma   90.00
#
_symmetry.space_group_name_H-M   'P 1'
#
loop_
_entity.id
_entity.type
_entity.pdbx_description
1 polymer ?
#
loop_
_entity_poly.entity_id
_entity_poly.type
_entity_poly.pdbx_seq_one_letter_code
_entity_poly.pdbx_strand_id
1 'polypeptide(L)'
;MASKIEIEVKEPKAVELKAIFRDLQLCVSMGISRIQVESDCLLVVEALEQNTMDGSLLGLLYWEIKSLSSCFVDCSYVYVPREGNRAAHTLAQYAKNVDDIAMWWDCIPDFISQVIWLDKCL
;
A
#
# COMPACT_ATOMS: atom_id res chain seq x y z
N MET A 1 17.06 19.23 -7.46
CA MET A 1 17.05 18.04 -8.34
C MET A 1 17.03 16.82 -7.43
N ALA A 2 15.83 16.37 -7.04
CA ALA A 2 15.67 15.28 -6.10
C ALA A 2 16.06 13.98 -6.81
N SER A 3 17.13 13.34 -6.34
CA SER A 3 17.57 12.05 -6.85
C SER A 3 16.48 11.02 -6.62
N LYS A 4 15.91 10.53 -7.72
CA LYS A 4 14.99 9.41 -7.79
C LYS A 4 15.76 8.16 -7.33
N ILE A 5 15.66 7.81 -6.04
CA ILE A 5 16.15 6.53 -5.56
C ILE A 5 15.13 5.49 -6.05
N GLU A 6 15.34 5.00 -7.27
CA GLU A 6 14.67 3.80 -7.74
C GLU A 6 15.38 2.61 -7.09
N ILE A 7 14.94 2.30 -5.88
CA ILE A 7 15.26 1.03 -5.21
C ILE A 7 14.83 -0.08 -6.18
N GLU A 8 15.76 -0.91 -6.63
CA GLU A 8 15.45 -2.14 -7.35
C GLU A 8 14.81 -3.10 -6.33
N VAL A 9 13.49 -3.01 -6.21
CA VAL A 9 12.73 -3.67 -5.14
C VAL A 9 12.47 -5.12 -5.49
N LYS A 10 13.40 -6.02 -5.17
CA LYS A 10 13.19 -7.48 -5.27
C LYS A 10 12.82 -8.14 -3.95
N GLU A 11 13.00 -7.45 -2.82
CA GLU A 11 12.62 -7.97 -1.52
C GLU A 11 11.11 -7.76 -1.27
N PRO A 12 10.33 -8.81 -0.95
CA PRO A 12 8.88 -8.72 -0.82
C PRO A 12 8.44 -7.64 0.19
N LYS A 13 9.12 -7.51 1.34
CA LYS A 13 8.84 -6.46 2.33
C LYS A 13 8.98 -5.05 1.76
N ALA A 14 9.99 -4.84 0.93
CA ALA A 14 10.26 -3.55 0.33
C ALA A 14 9.20 -3.18 -0.73
N VAL A 15 8.64 -4.18 -1.43
CA VAL A 15 7.52 -3.98 -2.37
C VAL A 15 6.27 -3.55 -1.61
N GLU A 16 5.94 -4.27 -0.54
CA GLU A 16 4.79 -3.96 0.32
C GLU A 16 4.87 -2.55 0.91
N LEU A 17 6.01 -2.19 1.50
CA LEU A 17 6.20 -0.84 2.06
C LEU A 17 6.09 0.25 0.99
N LYS A 18 6.62 0.00 -0.21
CA LYS A 18 6.52 0.96 -1.30
C LYS A 18 5.08 1.12 -1.78
N ALA A 19 4.30 0.05 -1.83
CA ALA A 19 2.88 0.10 -2.15
C ALA A 19 2.13 0.95 -1.10
N ILE A 20 2.29 0.62 0.18
CA ILE A 20 1.69 1.39 1.30
C ILE A 20 2.08 2.86 1.22
N PHE A 21 3.36 3.17 1.00
CA PHE A 21 3.82 4.55 0.87
C PHE A 21 3.10 5.32 -0.25
N ARG A 22 2.91 4.69 -1.42
CA ARG A 22 2.18 5.30 -2.54
C ARG A 22 0.70 5.47 -2.22
N ASP A 23 0.08 4.50 -1.57
CA ASP A 23 -1.33 4.57 -1.18
C ASP A 23 -1.58 5.72 -0.20
N LEU A 24 -0.69 5.91 0.78
CA LEU A 24 -0.75 7.05 1.69
C LEU A 24 -0.60 8.38 0.96
N GLN A 25 0.38 8.51 0.04
CA GLN A 25 0.54 9.73 -0.76
C GLN A 25 -0.72 10.05 -1.57
N LEU A 26 -1.33 9.03 -2.17
CA LEU A 26 -2.56 9.18 -2.94
C LEU A 26 -3.72 9.60 -2.02
N CYS A 27 -3.92 8.94 -0.88
CA CYS A 27 -4.98 9.27 0.08
C CYS A 27 -4.86 10.71 0.60
N VAL A 28 -3.63 11.17 0.92
CA VAL A 28 -3.36 12.57 1.28
C VAL A 28 -3.75 13.50 0.15
N SER A 29 -3.37 13.20 -1.10
CA SER A 29 -3.69 14.04 -2.26
C SER A 29 -5.19 14.12 -2.55
N MET A 30 -5.95 13.09 -2.18
CA MET A 30 -7.41 13.04 -2.31
C MET A 30 -8.15 13.68 -1.13
N GLY A 31 -7.43 14.15 -0.09
CA GLY A 31 -8.04 14.73 1.11
C GLY A 31 -8.75 13.71 2.01
N ILE A 32 -8.43 12.42 1.88
CA ILE A 32 -8.93 11.38 2.77
C ILE A 32 -8.28 11.56 4.14
N SER A 33 -9.09 11.66 5.19
CA SER A 33 -8.62 11.96 6.54
C SER A 33 -8.59 10.76 7.48
N ARG A 34 -9.29 9.67 7.17
CA ARG A 34 -9.36 8.45 7.99
C ARG A 34 -9.15 7.23 7.11
N ILE A 35 -8.17 6.40 7.45
CA ILE A 35 -7.78 5.25 6.63
C ILE A 35 -7.49 4.02 7.49
N GLN A 36 -7.79 2.85 6.92
CA GLN A 36 -7.32 1.56 7.39
C GLN A 36 -6.54 0.92 6.25
N VAL A 37 -5.25 0.67 6.47
CA VAL A 37 -4.37 0.07 5.47
C VAL A 37 -4.32 -1.44 5.74
N GLU A 38 -4.70 -2.22 4.74
CA GLU A 38 -4.71 -3.68 4.81
C GLU A 38 -3.51 -4.26 4.07
N SER A 39 -2.80 -5.20 4.69
CA SER A 39 -1.66 -5.89 4.07
C SER A 39 -1.67 -7.37 4.42
N ASP A 40 -1.26 -8.22 3.48
CA ASP A 40 -1.02 -9.65 3.69
C ASP A 40 0.39 -9.97 4.19
N CYS A 41 1.17 -8.95 4.56
CA CYS A 41 2.47 -9.11 5.19
C CYS A 41 2.40 -8.75 6.69
N LEU A 42 2.22 -9.76 7.55
CA LEU A 42 2.16 -9.58 9.00
C LEU A 42 3.39 -8.82 9.55
N LEU A 43 4.58 -9.13 9.05
CA LEU A 43 5.82 -8.47 9.48
C LEU A 43 5.84 -6.96 9.19
N VAL A 44 5.21 -6.53 8.08
CA VAL A 44 5.11 -5.09 7.74
C VAL A 44 4.09 -4.41 8.65
N VAL A 45 2.94 -5.05 8.90
CA VAL A 45 1.91 -4.55 9.82
C VAL A 45 2.49 -4.40 11.23
N GLU A 46 3.16 -5.44 11.74
CA GLU A 46 3.80 -5.40 13.07
C GLU A 46 4.88 -4.32 13.16
N ALA A 47 5.74 -4.20 12.15
CA ALA A 47 6.80 -3.18 12.15
C ALA A 47 6.24 -1.76 12.12
N LEU A 48 5.16 -1.55 11.36
CA LEU A 48 4.45 -0.27 11.37
C LEU A 48 3.83 -0.03 12.74
N GLU A 49 3.07 -0.96 13.32
CA GLU A 49 2.42 -0.74 14.62
C GLU A 49 3.42 -0.59 15.80
N GLN A 50 4.52 -1.36 15.81
CA GLN A 50 5.45 -1.42 16.94
C GLN A 50 6.51 -0.30 16.95
N ASN A 51 6.54 0.55 15.91
CA ASN A 51 7.53 1.63 15.74
C ASN A 51 8.99 1.13 15.83
N THR A 52 9.24 -0.12 15.44
CA THR A 52 10.56 -0.74 15.45
C THR A 52 11.32 -0.33 14.19
N MET A 53 12.15 0.71 14.33
CA MET A 53 13.02 1.17 13.26
C MET A 53 14.29 0.33 13.22
N ASP A 54 14.53 -0.37 12.11
CA ASP A 54 15.84 -0.91 11.79
C ASP A 54 16.67 0.17 11.07
N GLY A 55 17.96 0.33 11.38
CA GLY A 55 18.83 1.34 10.76
C GLY A 55 19.15 1.08 9.28
N SER A 56 18.33 0.30 8.57
CA SER A 56 18.50 -0.08 7.18
C SER A 56 17.80 0.93 6.24
N LEU A 57 17.97 0.73 4.93
CA LEU A 57 17.23 1.48 3.91
C LEU A 57 15.70 1.32 4.05
N LEU A 58 15.23 0.18 4.56
CA LEU A 58 13.81 -0.02 4.85
C LEU A 58 13.37 0.85 6.04
N GLY A 59 14.24 1.06 7.02
CA GLY A 59 13.99 1.98 8.14
C GLY A 59 13.66 3.41 7.69
N LEU A 60 14.32 3.92 6.65
CA LEU A 60 13.97 5.22 6.08
C LEU A 60 12.56 5.21 5.49
N LEU A 61 12.19 4.15 4.77
CA LEU A 61 10.86 4.03 4.18
C LEU A 61 9.77 3.88 5.25
N TYR A 62 10.03 3.13 6.33
CA TYR A 62 9.16 3.08 7.51
C TYR A 62 8.95 4.46 8.12
N TRP A 63 10.03 5.24 8.26
CA TRP A 63 9.95 6.60 8.80
C TRP A 63 9.09 7.52 7.92
N GLU A 64 9.28 7.48 6.60
CA GLU A 64 8.48 8.25 5.64
C GLU A 64 6.99 7.86 5.69
N ILE A 65 6.70 6.56 5.77
CA ILE A 65 5.32 6.05 5.93
C ILE A 65 4.70 6.57 7.23
N LYS A 66 5.44 6.54 8.34
CA LYS A 66 4.96 7.07 9.62
C LYS A 66 4.74 8.58 9.61
N SER A 67 5.63 9.32 8.94
CA SER A 67 5.45 10.74 8.72
C SER A 67 4.14 11.02 7.98
N LEU A 68 3.87 10.32 6.87
CA LEU A 68 2.61 10.45 6.14
C LEU A 68 1.39 10.03 6.96
N SER A 69 1.52 8.99 7.79
CA SER A 69 0.43 8.52 8.66
C SER A 69 -0.06 9.60 9.62
N SER A 70 0.85 10.49 10.06
CA SER A 70 0.52 11.60 10.95
C SER A 70 -0.32 12.71 10.28
N CYS A 71 -0.42 12.71 8.95
CA CYS A 71 -1.28 13.63 8.21
C CYS A 71 -2.77 13.24 8.28
N PHE A 72 -3.08 12.01 8.69
CA PHE A 72 -4.45 11.51 8.83
C PHE A 72 -4.96 11.76 10.25
N VAL A 73 -6.26 11.99 10.38
CA VAL A 73 -6.96 12.03 11.68
C VAL A 73 -6.91 10.65 12.34
N ASP A 74 -6.96 9.59 11.52
CA ASP A 74 -7.01 8.21 11.95
C ASP A 74 -6.33 7.35 10.89
N CYS A 75 -5.30 6.59 11.28
CA CYS A 75 -4.55 5.70 10.39
C CYS A 75 -4.14 4.45 11.16
N SER A 76 -4.64 3.30 10.73
CA SER A 76 -4.34 2.00 11.33
C SER A 76 -3.86 0.99 10.29
N TYR A 77 -3.01 0.05 10.71
CA TYR A 77 -2.55 -1.05 9.87
C TYR A 77 -3.15 -2.36 10.33
N VAL A 78 -3.74 -3.12 9.39
CA VAL A 78 -4.41 -4.38 9.69
C VAL A 78 -3.85 -5.49 8.81
N TYR A 79 -3.52 -6.61 9.44
CA TYR A 79 -3.16 -7.81 8.71
C TYR A 79 -4.42 -8.48 8.17
N VAL A 80 -4.41 -8.77 6.87
CA VAL A 80 -5.44 -9.57 6.21
C VAL A 80 -4.80 -10.78 5.53
N PRO A 81 -5.42 -11.97 5.56
CA PRO A 81 -4.90 -13.10 4.80
C PRO A 81 -4.92 -12.77 3.29
N ARG A 82 -4.06 -13.43 2.52
CA ARG A 82 -3.90 -13.18 1.08
C ARG A 82 -5.21 -13.36 0.30
N GLU A 83 -6.11 -14.20 0.80
CA GLU A 83 -7.46 -14.40 0.26
C GLU A 83 -8.32 -13.14 0.36
N GLY A 84 -8.19 -12.37 1.45
CA GLY A 84 -8.81 -11.05 1.61
C GLY A 84 -8.12 -9.98 0.76
N ASN A 85 -6.79 -10.08 0.57
CA ASN A 85 -6.04 -9.12 -0.25
C ASN A 85 -6.06 -9.41 -1.77
N ARG A 86 -7.04 -10.18 -2.27
CA ARG A 86 -7.09 -10.61 -3.68
C ARG A 86 -7.24 -9.45 -4.66
N ALA A 87 -7.93 -8.37 -4.27
CA ALA A 87 -8.13 -7.21 -5.14
C ALA A 87 -6.80 -6.50 -5.41
N ALA A 88 -6.05 -6.17 -4.36
CA ALA A 88 -4.72 -5.58 -4.47
C ALA A 88 -3.75 -6.50 -5.22
N HIS A 89 -3.81 -7.81 -4.96
CA HIS A 89 -2.98 -8.77 -5.67
C HIS A 89 -3.26 -8.78 -7.18
N THR A 90 -4.54 -8.74 -7.58
CA THR A 90 -4.94 -8.69 -9.00
C THR A 90 -4.48 -7.38 -9.65
N LEU A 91 -4.63 -6.25 -8.96
CA LEU A 91 -4.14 -4.95 -9.42
C LEU A 91 -2.61 -4.95 -9.61
N ALA A 92 -1.86 -5.50 -8.66
CA ALA A 92 -0.40 -5.61 -8.74
C ALA A 92 0.05 -6.51 -9.90
N GLN A 93 -0.68 -7.59 -10.21
CA GLN A 93 -0.40 -8.40 -11.39
C GLN A 93 -0.69 -7.65 -12.69
N TYR A 94 -1.80 -6.92 -12.75
CA TYR A 94 -2.15 -6.10 -13.91
C TYR A 94 -1.10 -5.02 -14.18
N ALA A 95 -0.64 -4.32 -13.14
CA ALA A 95 0.35 -3.24 -13.22
C ALA A 95 1.69 -3.67 -13.86
N LYS A 96 2.03 -4.97 -13.86
CA LYS A 96 3.23 -5.48 -14.54
C LYS A 96 3.21 -5.28 -16.06
N ASN A 97 2.01 -5.11 -16.63
CA ASN A 97 1.80 -4.92 -18.07
C ASN A 97 1.39 -3.47 -18.40
N VAL A 98 1.57 -2.54 -17.46
CA VAL A 98 1.27 -1.12 -17.64
C VAL A 98 2.58 -0.35 -17.67
N ASP A 99 2.81 0.44 -18.73
CA ASP A 99 4.06 1.18 -18.92
C ASP A 99 4.18 2.42 -18.02
N ASP A 100 3.05 2.94 -17.52
CA ASP A 100 2.99 4.13 -16.65
C ASP A 100 1.89 3.96 -15.58
N ILE A 101 0.98 4.93 -15.42
CA ILE A 101 -0.07 4.92 -14.40
C ILE A 101 -1.44 4.66 -15.06
N ALA A 102 -2.21 3.74 -14.49
CA ALA A 102 -3.63 3.54 -14.81
C ALA A 102 -4.48 3.94 -13.60
N MET A 103 -5.52 4.77 -13.82
CA MET A 103 -6.45 5.23 -12.78
C MET A 103 -7.89 5.08 -13.24
N TRP A 104 -8.77 4.70 -12.30
CA TRP A 104 -10.21 4.55 -12.53
C TRP A 104 -10.96 5.31 -11.44
N TRP A 105 -11.57 6.45 -11.80
CA TRP A 105 -12.17 7.38 -10.83
C TRP A 105 -13.66 7.12 -10.56
N ASP A 106 -14.39 6.58 -11.54
CA ASP A 106 -15.85 6.34 -11.44
C ASP A 106 -16.27 4.97 -12.01
N CYS A 107 -15.31 4.08 -12.22
CA CYS A 107 -15.58 2.75 -12.73
C CYS A 107 -14.69 1.70 -12.05
N ILE A 108 -15.21 0.47 -12.00
CA ILE A 108 -14.44 -0.69 -11.58
C ILE A 108 -14.01 -1.43 -12.85
N PRO A 109 -12.72 -1.67 -13.06
CA PRO A 109 -12.26 -2.48 -14.18
C PRO A 109 -12.85 -3.89 -14.12
N ASP A 110 -13.28 -4.41 -15.27
CA ASP A 110 -13.91 -5.73 -15.35
C ASP A 110 -13.04 -6.83 -14.74
N PHE A 111 -11.72 -6.73 -14.88
CA PHE A 111 -10.76 -7.74 -14.40
C PHE A 111 -10.66 -7.83 -12.87
N ILE A 112 -11.12 -6.82 -12.11
CA ILE A 112 -11.19 -6.88 -10.63
C ILE A 112 -12.63 -6.88 -10.10
N SER A 113 -13.62 -6.68 -10.97
CA SER A 113 -15.04 -6.55 -10.58
C SER A 113 -15.51 -7.72 -9.71
N GLN A 114 -15.23 -8.96 -10.12
CA GLN A 114 -15.62 -10.16 -9.38
C GLN A 114 -14.95 -10.24 -8.00
N VAL A 115 -13.69 -9.82 -7.91
CA VAL A 115 -12.93 -9.86 -6.66
C VAL A 115 -13.50 -8.86 -5.66
N ILE A 116 -13.79 -7.62 -6.11
CA ILE A 116 -14.40 -6.59 -5.28
C ILE A 116 -15.81 -6.99 -4.81
N TRP A 117 -16.58 -7.67 -5.67
CA TRP A 117 -17.91 -8.17 -5.29
C TRP A 117 -17.84 -9.18 -4.14
N LEU A 118 -16.84 -10.08 -4.16
CA LEU A 118 -16.64 -11.07 -3.10
C LEU A 118 -16.12 -10.41 -1.81
N ASP A 119 -15.30 -9.38 -1.93
CA ASP A 119 -14.72 -8.64 -0.80
C ASP A 119 -15.81 -7.88 0.00
N LYS A 120 -16.78 -7.26 -0.68
CA LYS A 120 -17.94 -6.62 -0.03
C LYS A 120 -18.90 -7.58 0.69
N CYS A 121 -18.77 -8.89 0.44
CA CYS A 121 -19.63 -9.91 1.03
C CYS A 121 -19.01 -10.61 2.26
N LEU A 122 -17.80 -10.21 2.66
CA LEU A 122 -17.12 -10.62 3.89
C LEU A 122 -17.33 -9.57 4.99
#